data_AF-A0A847AB98-F1
#
_entry.id   AF-A0A847AB98-F1
#
_cell.length_a   1.000
_cell.length_b   1.000
_cell.length_c   1.000
_cell.angle_alpha   90.00
_cell.angle_beta   90.00
_cell.angle_gamma   90.00
#
_symmetry.space_group_name_H-M   'P 1'
#
loop_
_entity.id
_entity.type
_entity.pdbx_description
1 polymer ?
#
loop_
_entity_poly.entity_id
_entity_poly.type
_entity_poly.pdbx_seq_one_letter_code
_entity_poly.pdbx_strand_id
1 'polypeptide(L)'
;ILPPLATAFLSVHYGFNLYNVGFTAGMVGTLFVSLFKSHGFVVARRVQWATGHNGLLAPACAVFFISLVVLGLLLGASFRDDLKFLWKNSGRLLADFVDLYDLPATLVNMGLTGLIPVAYLWLIGGDFNGPTVGGLLTIAGFSAMGKTPLNITPIIMGVVLGGVTKDWSLVYPPVQLAALFGTTLAPIAGEFGWAAGMLAGYVHSSIVLYVGVLHAGFNLYNNGFAGGLVAAIIVPLIETFRRRERRG
;
A
#
# COMPACT_ATOMS: atom_id res chain seq x y z
N ILE A 1 4.64 2.28 23.55
CA ILE A 1 3.82 3.45 23.12
C ILE A 1 3.01 3.22 21.84
N LEU A 2 3.48 2.43 20.87
CA LEU A 2 2.82 2.32 19.56
C LEU A 2 1.44 1.64 19.56
N PRO A 3 1.21 0.50 20.24
CA PRO A 3 -0.09 -0.18 20.19
C PRO A 3 -1.30 0.70 20.58
N PRO A 4 -1.31 1.41 21.73
CA PRO A 4 -2.46 2.25 22.08
C PRO A 4 -2.65 3.44 21.12
N LEU A 5 -1.56 4.02 20.60
CA LEU A 5 -1.63 5.11 19.63
C LEU A 5 -2.14 4.63 18.25
N ALA A 6 -1.78 3.42 17.85
CA ALA A 6 -2.29 2.82 16.62
C ALA A 6 -3.80 2.65 16.68
N THR A 7 -4.33 2.14 17.80
CA THR A 7 -5.77 2.04 18.01
C THR A 7 -6.46 3.40 17.93
N ALA A 8 -5.91 4.42 18.61
CA ALA A 8 -6.48 5.77 18.57
C ALA A 8 -6.50 6.37 17.15
N PHE A 9 -5.40 6.19 16.40
CA PHE A 9 -5.24 6.76 15.07
C PHE A 9 -6.02 6.06 13.95
N LEU A 10 -6.62 4.90 14.19
CA LEU A 10 -7.56 4.29 13.23
C LEU A 10 -8.72 5.24 12.88
N SER A 11 -9.18 6.03 13.85
CA SER A 11 -10.26 7.00 13.67
C SER A 11 -9.88 8.15 12.72
N VAL A 12 -8.59 8.48 12.60
CA VAL A 12 -8.11 9.63 11.81
C VAL A 12 -8.25 9.40 10.30
N HIS A 13 -8.08 8.15 9.86
CA HIS A 13 -8.16 7.76 8.46
C HIS A 13 -9.34 6.81 8.18
N TYR A 14 -10.25 6.65 9.14
CA TYR A 14 -11.46 5.83 9.05
C TYR A 14 -11.22 4.36 8.61
N GLY A 15 -10.04 3.82 8.89
CA GLY A 15 -9.67 2.45 8.50
C GLY A 15 -9.35 2.26 7.02
N PHE A 16 -9.11 3.33 6.26
CA PHE A 16 -8.76 3.27 4.83
C PHE A 16 -7.26 3.17 4.56
N ASN A 17 -6.42 3.24 5.59
CA ASN A 17 -4.99 2.98 5.51
C ASN A 17 -4.65 1.68 6.25
N LEU A 18 -4.36 0.61 5.51
CA LEU A 18 -4.03 -0.70 6.08
C LEU A 18 -2.72 -0.69 6.89
N TYR A 19 -1.77 0.19 6.55
CA TYR A 19 -0.48 0.35 7.23
C TYR A 19 -0.58 1.37 8.37
N ASN A 20 -1.59 1.18 9.23
CA ASN A 20 -1.86 2.08 10.36
C ASN A 20 -0.66 2.23 11.30
N VAL A 21 0.08 1.15 11.56
CA VAL A 21 1.32 1.22 12.36
C VAL A 21 2.34 2.18 11.74
N GLY A 22 2.43 2.22 10.41
CA GLY A 22 3.30 3.17 9.71
C GLY A 22 2.84 4.62 9.84
N PHE A 23 1.52 4.85 9.87
CA PHE A 23 0.94 6.16 10.19
C PHE A 23 1.27 6.59 11.61
N THR A 24 1.05 5.72 12.58
CA THR A 24 1.39 5.96 13.98
C THR A 24 2.87 6.26 14.17
N ALA A 25 3.75 5.46 13.57
CA ALA A 25 5.19 5.67 13.62
C ALA A 25 5.61 7.01 13.00
N GLY A 26 4.95 7.43 11.91
CA GLY A 26 5.18 8.74 11.29
C GLY A 26 4.76 9.91 12.17
N MET A 27 3.59 9.82 12.82
CA MET A 27 3.12 10.84 13.76
C MET A 27 4.07 10.97 14.97
N VAL A 28 4.45 9.84 15.56
CA VAL A 28 5.40 9.79 16.69
C VAL A 28 6.78 10.30 16.26
N GLY A 29 7.27 9.84 15.10
CA GLY A 29 8.56 10.26 14.55
C GLY A 29 8.61 11.76 14.27
N THR A 30 7.52 12.34 13.77
CA THR A 30 7.40 13.79 13.55
C THR A 30 7.51 14.56 14.86
N LEU A 31 6.83 14.09 15.92
CA LEU A 31 6.90 14.70 17.25
C LEU A 31 8.35 14.69 17.80
N PHE A 32 8.99 13.51 17.84
CA PHE A 32 10.34 13.39 18.37
C PHE A 32 11.37 14.17 17.56
N VAL A 33 11.30 14.11 16.23
CA VAL A 33 12.24 14.84 15.38
C VAL A 33 12.07 16.34 15.52
N SER A 34 10.84 16.83 15.68
CA SER A 34 10.59 18.26 15.93
C SER A 34 11.21 18.71 17.26
N LEU A 35 11.06 17.90 18.32
CA LEU A 35 11.68 18.16 19.62
C LEU A 35 13.22 18.11 19.55
N PHE A 36 13.81 17.13 18.88
CA PHE A 36 15.27 17.04 18.79
C PHE A 36 15.85 18.15 17.91
N LYS A 37 15.21 18.48 16.79
CA LYS A 37 15.65 19.58 15.93
C LYS A 37 15.57 20.93 16.65
N SER A 38 14.57 21.15 17.52
CA SER A 38 14.50 22.39 18.32
C SER A 38 15.64 22.53 19.32
N HIS A 39 16.36 21.44 19.62
CA HIS A 39 17.56 21.43 20.46
C HIS A 39 18.86 21.32 19.63
N GLY A 40 18.81 21.58 18.32
CA GLY A 40 20.00 21.61 17.45
C GLY A 40 20.46 20.26 16.91
N PHE A 41 19.67 19.19 17.04
CA PHE A 41 20.05 17.88 16.51
C PHE A 41 20.05 17.84 14.97
N VAL A 42 21.20 17.50 14.39
CA VAL A 42 21.36 17.34 12.93
C VAL A 42 21.27 15.86 12.57
N VAL A 43 20.29 15.50 11.75
CA VAL A 43 20.04 14.12 11.34
C VAL A 43 20.80 13.81 10.07
N ALA A 44 21.73 12.86 10.11
CA ALA A 44 22.35 12.31 8.91
C ALA A 44 21.44 11.24 8.28
N ARG A 45 21.11 11.39 6.99
CA ARG A 45 20.36 10.37 6.23
C ARG A 45 21.32 9.60 5.33
N ARG A 46 21.23 8.27 5.33
CA ARG A 46 21.87 7.40 4.32
C ARG A 46 20.78 6.60 3.60
N VAL A 47 20.80 6.66 2.27
CA VAL A 47 19.95 5.81 1.42
C VAL A 47 20.88 4.85 0.70
N GLN A 48 20.64 3.55 0.87
CA GLN A 48 21.34 2.49 0.15
C GLN A 48 20.32 1.81 -0.77
N TRP A 49 20.59 1.82 -2.07
CA TRP A 49 19.74 1.21 -3.09
C TRP A 49 20.58 0.26 -3.93
N ALA A 50 20.30 -1.03 -3.84
CA ALA A 50 21.00 -2.06 -4.58
C ALA A 50 20.32 -2.29 -5.94
N THR A 51 21.13 -2.43 -7.00
CA THR A 51 20.70 -2.69 -8.38
C THR A 51 21.30 -4.00 -8.90
N GLY A 52 20.82 -4.51 -10.03
CA GLY A 52 21.44 -5.66 -10.72
C GLY A 52 21.06 -7.06 -10.23
N HIS A 53 20.15 -7.18 -9.25
CA HIS A 53 19.71 -8.48 -8.71
C HIS A 53 18.42 -9.02 -9.36
N ASN A 54 17.91 -8.32 -10.37
CA ASN A 54 16.62 -8.58 -11.00
C ASN A 54 16.51 -9.99 -11.58
N GLY A 55 17.60 -10.51 -12.18
CA GLY A 55 17.61 -11.85 -12.79
C GLY A 55 17.39 -12.99 -11.81
N LEU A 56 17.67 -12.79 -10.51
CA LEU A 56 17.43 -13.78 -9.46
C LEU A 56 16.13 -13.48 -8.69
N LEU A 57 15.96 -12.24 -8.24
CA LEU A 57 14.90 -11.89 -7.30
C LEU A 57 13.52 -11.80 -7.97
N ALA A 58 13.42 -11.31 -9.21
CA ALA A 58 12.14 -11.26 -9.91
C ALA A 58 11.52 -12.66 -10.13
N PRO A 59 12.24 -13.65 -10.71
CA PRO A 59 11.67 -14.99 -10.87
C PRO A 59 11.44 -15.68 -9.52
N ALA A 60 12.29 -15.48 -8.51
CA ALA A 60 12.06 -16.04 -7.18
C ALA A 60 10.74 -15.54 -6.55
N CYS A 61 10.46 -14.24 -6.63
CA CYS A 61 9.19 -13.67 -6.17
C CYS A 61 8.00 -14.20 -6.99
N ALA A 62 8.15 -14.29 -8.32
CA ALA A 62 7.10 -14.83 -9.18
C ALA A 62 6.77 -16.29 -8.83
N VAL A 63 7.78 -17.14 -8.66
CA VAL A 63 7.62 -18.54 -8.25
C VAL A 63 6.93 -18.64 -6.89
N PHE A 64 7.35 -17.81 -5.92
CA PHE A 64 6.70 -17.77 -4.61
C PHE A 64 5.19 -17.46 -4.73
N PHE A 65 4.81 -16.40 -5.45
CA PHE A 65 3.39 -16.05 -5.58
C PHE A 65 2.59 -17.05 -6.42
N ILE A 66 3.18 -17.61 -7.49
CA ILE A 66 2.56 -18.70 -8.26
C ILE A 66 2.33 -19.92 -7.35
N SER A 67 3.28 -20.24 -6.47
CA SER A 67 3.11 -21.36 -5.54
C SER A 67 1.92 -21.17 -4.60
N LEU A 68 1.63 -19.95 -4.15
CA LEU A 68 0.43 -19.65 -3.34
C LEU A 68 -0.86 -19.84 -4.15
N VAL A 69 -0.88 -19.40 -5.42
CA VAL A 69 -2.02 -19.64 -6.32
C VAL A 69 -2.25 -21.13 -6.51
N VAL A 70 -1.21 -21.88 -6.87
CA VAL A 70 -1.30 -23.33 -7.08
C VAL A 70 -1.77 -24.03 -5.81
N LEU A 71 -1.18 -23.71 -4.65
CA LEU A 71 -1.56 -24.30 -3.37
C LEU A 71 -3.03 -24.01 -3.03
N GLY A 72 -3.48 -22.77 -3.18
CA GLY A 72 -4.88 -22.42 -2.91
C GLY A 72 -5.86 -23.18 -3.82
N LEU A 73 -5.51 -23.39 -5.09
CA LEU A 73 -6.32 -24.19 -6.01
C LEU A 73 -6.30 -25.69 -5.65
N LEU A 74 -5.15 -26.24 -5.28
CA LEU A 74 -5.03 -27.64 -4.83
C LEU A 74 -5.81 -27.90 -3.54
N LEU A 75 -5.94 -26.89 -2.67
CA LEU A 75 -6.74 -26.94 -1.44
C LEU A 75 -8.24 -26.68 -1.69
N GLY A 76 -8.66 -26.49 -2.94
CA GLY A 76 -10.07 -26.46 -3.33
C GLY A 76 -10.69 -25.08 -3.58
N ALA A 77 -9.90 -24.01 -3.71
CA ALA A 77 -10.44 -22.68 -4.01
C ALA A 77 -11.20 -22.65 -5.36
N SER A 78 -12.42 -22.08 -5.37
CA SER A 78 -13.20 -21.86 -6.58
C SER A 78 -13.10 -20.40 -7.07
N PHE A 79 -12.78 -20.22 -8.35
CA PHE A 79 -12.79 -18.89 -8.98
C PHE A 79 -14.19 -18.29 -9.11
N ARG A 80 -15.23 -19.11 -9.24
CA ARG A 80 -16.58 -18.65 -9.61
C ARG A 80 -17.35 -18.07 -8.42
N ASP A 81 -17.16 -18.66 -7.25
CA ASP A 81 -17.92 -18.34 -6.06
C ASP A 81 -17.01 -17.64 -5.04
N ASP A 82 -16.03 -18.34 -4.48
CA ASP A 82 -15.21 -17.84 -3.36
C ASP A 82 -14.46 -16.53 -3.70
N LEU A 83 -13.67 -16.54 -4.78
CA LEU A 83 -12.87 -15.36 -5.16
C LEU A 83 -13.74 -14.18 -5.60
N LYS A 84 -14.92 -14.45 -6.20
CA LYS A 84 -15.84 -13.41 -6.62
C LYS A 84 -16.44 -12.66 -5.43
N PHE A 85 -16.75 -13.37 -4.34
CA PHE A 85 -17.23 -12.72 -3.11
C PHE A 85 -16.09 -12.01 -2.39
N LEU A 86 -14.92 -12.64 -2.30
CA LEU A 86 -13.72 -12.06 -1.69
C LEU A 86 -13.33 -10.73 -2.37
N TRP A 87 -13.30 -10.70 -3.71
CA TRP A 87 -12.90 -9.50 -4.46
C TRP A 87 -13.89 -8.34 -4.43
N LYS A 88 -15.13 -8.57 -3.98
CA LYS A 88 -16.11 -7.52 -3.72
C LYS A 88 -15.95 -6.87 -2.35
N ASN A 89 -15.15 -7.44 -1.45
CA ASN A 89 -14.89 -6.85 -0.15
C ASN A 89 -14.12 -5.53 -0.32
N SER A 90 -14.55 -4.47 0.38
CA SER A 90 -13.86 -3.20 0.30
C SER A 90 -12.47 -3.25 0.93
N GLY A 91 -12.24 -4.13 1.90
CA GLY A 91 -10.98 -4.29 2.61
C GLY A 91 -10.77 -3.29 3.74
N ARG A 92 -11.78 -2.48 4.07
CA ARG A 92 -11.73 -1.48 5.14
C ARG A 92 -11.59 -2.15 6.51
N LEU A 93 -10.83 -1.55 7.43
CA LEU A 93 -10.67 -2.00 8.83
C LEU A 93 -10.03 -3.39 9.02
N LEU A 94 -9.05 -3.78 8.18
CA LEU A 94 -8.29 -5.02 8.35
C LEU A 94 -9.20 -6.27 8.39
N ALA A 95 -9.97 -6.47 7.33
CA ALA A 95 -10.84 -7.64 7.18
C ALA A 95 -10.02 -8.93 7.05
N ASP A 96 -10.12 -9.84 8.02
CA ASP A 96 -9.43 -11.13 7.98
C ASP A 96 -10.08 -12.05 6.94
N PHE A 97 -9.44 -12.22 5.79
CA PHE A 97 -9.98 -13.01 4.70
C PHE A 97 -9.91 -14.51 4.94
N VAL A 98 -9.01 -14.98 5.82
CA VAL A 98 -8.97 -16.40 6.18
C VAL A 98 -10.22 -16.77 6.97
N ASP A 99 -10.62 -15.91 7.92
CA ASP A 99 -11.85 -16.10 8.70
C ASP A 99 -13.12 -15.86 7.85
N LEU A 100 -13.10 -14.87 6.95
CA LEU A 100 -14.29 -14.50 6.16
C LEU A 100 -14.54 -15.33 4.90
N TYR A 101 -13.50 -15.88 4.27
CA TYR A 101 -13.57 -16.51 2.94
C TYR A 101 -12.75 -17.80 2.80
N ASP A 102 -12.28 -18.34 3.92
CA ASP A 102 -11.40 -19.51 4.02
C ASP A 102 -9.96 -19.33 3.49
N LEU A 103 -9.10 -20.21 3.99
CA LEU A 103 -7.67 -20.25 3.65
C LEU A 103 -7.39 -20.47 2.15
N PRO A 104 -8.04 -21.42 1.43
CA PRO A 104 -7.72 -21.69 0.03
C PRO A 104 -7.95 -20.47 -0.87
N ALA A 105 -9.09 -19.80 -0.76
CA ALA A 105 -9.40 -18.60 -1.54
C ALA A 105 -8.46 -17.44 -1.19
N THR A 106 -8.13 -17.30 0.10
CA THR A 106 -7.16 -16.30 0.57
C THR A 106 -5.77 -16.53 -0.03
N LEU A 107 -5.29 -17.77 -0.11
CA LEU A 107 -3.99 -18.08 -0.73
C LEU A 107 -3.96 -17.71 -2.22
N VAL A 108 -5.02 -18.02 -2.97
CA VAL A 108 -5.13 -17.60 -4.38
C VAL A 108 -5.14 -16.08 -4.50
N ASN A 109 -5.90 -15.40 -3.64
CA ASN A 109 -5.95 -13.94 -3.60
C ASN A 109 -4.57 -13.33 -3.30
N MET A 110 -3.84 -13.85 -2.32
CA MET A 110 -2.49 -13.38 -1.96
C MET A 110 -1.51 -13.56 -3.11
N GLY A 111 -1.53 -14.72 -3.77
CA GLY A 111 -0.67 -15.00 -4.92
C GLY A 111 -0.95 -14.07 -6.10
N LEU A 112 -2.21 -13.92 -6.51
CA LEU A 112 -2.59 -13.04 -7.62
C LEU A 112 -2.30 -11.56 -7.30
N THR A 113 -2.58 -11.13 -6.07
CA THR A 113 -2.31 -9.76 -5.61
C THR A 113 -0.80 -9.48 -5.55
N GLY A 114 0.03 -10.47 -5.24
CA GLY A 114 1.50 -10.35 -5.26
C GLY A 114 2.11 -10.36 -6.66
N LEU A 115 1.49 -11.03 -7.63
CA LEU A 115 1.98 -11.07 -9.03
C LEU A 115 1.82 -9.72 -9.75
N ILE A 116 0.78 -8.96 -9.45
CA ILE A 116 0.55 -7.64 -10.04
C ILE A 116 1.75 -6.68 -9.81
N PRO A 117 2.21 -6.43 -8.58
CA PRO A 117 3.34 -5.55 -8.35
C PRO A 117 4.68 -6.13 -8.84
N VAL A 118 4.83 -7.46 -8.93
CA VAL A 118 5.99 -8.08 -9.63
C VAL A 118 5.98 -7.69 -11.11
N ALA A 119 4.85 -7.88 -11.78
CA ALA A 119 4.70 -7.51 -13.19
C ALA A 119 4.92 -6.01 -13.40
N TYR A 120 4.35 -5.17 -12.53
CA TYR A 120 4.58 -3.72 -12.55
C TYR A 120 6.07 -3.38 -12.48
N LEU A 121 6.80 -3.85 -11.46
CA LEU A 121 8.23 -3.56 -11.32
C LEU A 121 9.04 -4.03 -12.53
N TRP A 122 8.72 -5.20 -13.07
CA TRP A 122 9.35 -5.71 -14.28
C TRP A 122 9.11 -4.80 -15.49
N LEU A 123 7.85 -4.40 -15.72
CA LEU A 123 7.44 -3.59 -16.86
C LEU A 123 8.06 -2.19 -16.85
N ILE A 124 8.21 -1.57 -15.67
CA ILE A 124 8.82 -0.25 -15.57
C ILE A 124 10.36 -0.29 -15.59
N GLY A 125 10.98 -1.48 -15.59
CA GLY A 125 12.43 -1.62 -15.44
C GLY A 125 12.91 -1.28 -14.03
N GLY A 126 12.09 -1.54 -13.02
CA GLY A 126 12.39 -1.31 -11.61
C GLY A 126 13.40 -2.30 -11.04
N ASP A 127 13.88 -2.02 -9.83
CA ASP A 127 14.88 -2.85 -9.16
C ASP A 127 14.21 -3.83 -8.20
N PHE A 128 14.58 -5.10 -8.31
CA PHE A 128 14.27 -6.10 -7.31
C PHE A 128 15.43 -6.15 -6.31
N ASN A 129 15.17 -5.74 -5.07
CA ASN A 129 16.14 -5.66 -3.97
C ASN A 129 15.41 -5.78 -2.62
N GLY A 130 16.12 -5.64 -1.50
CA GLY A 130 15.54 -5.77 -0.16
C GLY A 130 14.27 -4.94 0.05
N PRO A 131 14.29 -3.61 -0.17
CA PRO A 131 13.10 -2.77 -0.09
C PRO A 131 11.92 -3.19 -0.97
N THR A 132 12.16 -3.51 -2.26
CA THR A 132 11.05 -3.88 -3.16
C THR A 132 10.51 -5.27 -2.87
N VAL A 133 11.36 -6.25 -2.56
CA VAL A 133 10.93 -7.59 -2.10
C VAL A 133 10.15 -7.48 -0.79
N GLY A 134 10.62 -6.67 0.17
CA GLY A 134 9.87 -6.38 1.39
C GLY A 134 8.50 -5.77 1.11
N GLY A 135 8.40 -4.88 0.12
CA GLY A 135 7.13 -4.33 -0.37
C GLY A 135 6.21 -5.39 -0.96
N LEU A 136 6.72 -6.27 -1.83
CA LEU A 136 5.97 -7.37 -2.44
C LEU A 136 5.39 -8.31 -1.38
N LEU A 137 6.21 -8.74 -0.41
CA LEU A 137 5.77 -9.60 0.68
C LEU A 137 4.76 -8.89 1.60
N THR A 138 4.92 -7.58 1.82
CA THR A 138 3.95 -6.78 2.59
C THR A 138 2.59 -6.72 1.88
N ILE A 139 2.58 -6.52 0.55
CA ILE A 139 1.34 -6.53 -0.24
C ILE A 139 0.63 -7.88 -0.09
N ALA A 140 1.37 -8.98 -0.23
CA ALA A 140 0.83 -10.33 -0.08
C ALA A 140 0.31 -10.59 1.35
N GLY A 141 1.06 -10.25 2.39
CA GLY A 141 0.62 -10.41 3.78
C GLY A 141 -0.68 -9.66 4.08
N PHE A 142 -0.77 -8.39 3.65
CA PHE A 142 -2.01 -7.61 3.81
C PHE A 142 -3.11 -7.97 2.79
N SER A 143 -2.84 -8.85 1.83
CA SER A 143 -3.86 -9.42 0.96
C SER A 143 -4.75 -10.44 1.67
N ALA A 144 -4.26 -11.02 2.77
CA ALA A 144 -5.12 -11.71 3.73
C ALA A 144 -5.93 -10.76 4.63
N MET A 145 -5.67 -9.45 4.58
CA MET A 145 -6.27 -8.44 5.47
C MET A 145 -7.01 -7.32 4.72
N GLY A 146 -7.56 -7.60 3.53
CA GLY A 146 -8.36 -6.62 2.78
C GLY A 146 -7.81 -6.19 1.41
N LYS A 147 -6.62 -6.62 0.98
CA LYS A 147 -6.15 -6.31 -0.40
C LYS A 147 -6.56 -7.40 -1.39
N THR A 148 -6.99 -6.96 -2.57
CA THR A 148 -7.41 -7.79 -3.69
C THR A 148 -6.78 -7.27 -4.97
N PRO A 149 -6.69 -8.08 -6.04
CA PRO A 149 -6.24 -7.61 -7.36
C PRO A 149 -7.01 -6.38 -7.84
N LEU A 150 -8.32 -6.33 -7.56
CA LEU A 150 -9.21 -5.27 -8.03
C LEU A 150 -8.99 -3.94 -7.30
N ASN A 151 -8.60 -3.97 -6.02
CA ASN A 151 -8.48 -2.75 -5.24
C ASN A 151 -7.04 -2.20 -5.16
N ILE A 152 -6.00 -3.02 -5.38
CA ILE A 152 -4.62 -2.52 -5.47
C ILE A 152 -4.30 -1.92 -6.85
N THR A 153 -4.89 -2.45 -7.91
CA THR A 153 -4.56 -2.06 -9.29
C THR A 153 -4.85 -0.58 -9.54
N PRO A 154 -6.01 -0.02 -9.15
CA PRO A 154 -6.26 1.41 -9.31
C PRO A 154 -5.26 2.28 -8.57
N ILE A 155 -4.78 1.86 -7.40
CA ILE A 155 -3.76 2.61 -6.66
C ILE A 155 -2.46 2.67 -7.45
N ILE A 156 -1.98 1.53 -7.96
CA ILE A 156 -0.76 1.45 -8.79
C ILE A 156 -0.94 2.30 -10.05
N MET A 157 -2.09 2.23 -10.71
CA MET A 157 -2.40 3.06 -11.88
C MET A 157 -2.36 4.56 -11.56
N GLY A 158 -2.78 4.97 -10.35
CA GLY A 158 -2.64 6.34 -9.88
C GLY A 158 -1.18 6.79 -9.77
N VAL A 159 -0.29 5.91 -9.30
CA VAL A 159 1.16 6.19 -9.25
C VAL A 159 1.75 6.24 -10.66
N VAL A 160 1.34 5.34 -11.55
CA VAL A 160 1.74 5.34 -12.97
C VAL A 160 1.34 6.66 -13.64
N LEU A 161 0.11 7.11 -13.43
CA LEU A 161 -0.36 8.41 -13.92
C LEU A 161 0.54 9.54 -13.41
N GLY A 162 0.92 9.49 -12.13
CA GLY A 162 1.89 10.42 -11.54
C GLY A 162 3.24 10.45 -12.27
N GLY A 163 3.77 9.28 -12.68
CA GLY A 163 5.03 9.21 -13.41
C GLY A 163 4.94 9.70 -14.86
N VAL A 164 3.73 9.87 -15.40
CA VAL A 164 3.50 10.48 -16.72
C VAL A 164 3.31 12.00 -16.61
N THR A 165 2.70 12.49 -15.52
CA THR A 165 2.32 13.91 -15.39
C THR A 165 3.22 14.74 -14.48
N LYS A 166 4.13 14.14 -13.72
CA LYS A 166 5.00 14.83 -12.75
C LYS A 166 6.47 14.71 -13.13
N ASP A 167 7.29 15.59 -12.55
CA ASP A 167 8.73 15.70 -12.84
C ASP A 167 9.58 14.64 -12.12
N TRP A 168 9.16 13.37 -12.15
CA TRP A 168 9.93 12.23 -11.64
C TRP A 168 9.62 10.97 -12.43
N SER A 169 10.62 10.07 -12.51
CA SER A 169 10.50 8.82 -13.26
C SER A 169 9.96 7.68 -12.40
N LEU A 170 9.25 6.73 -13.03
CA LEU A 170 8.74 5.52 -12.37
C LEU A 170 9.86 4.62 -11.83
N VAL A 171 11.06 4.64 -12.44
CA VAL A 171 12.22 3.90 -11.92
C VAL A 171 12.88 4.57 -10.72
N TYR A 172 12.47 5.78 -10.34
CA TYR A 172 13.03 6.45 -9.16
C TYR A 172 12.69 5.64 -7.88
N PRO A 173 13.67 5.28 -7.02
CA PRO A 173 13.43 4.34 -5.93
C PRO A 173 12.26 4.67 -4.98
N PRO A 174 12.09 5.92 -4.51
CA PRO A 174 10.95 6.28 -3.67
C PRO A 174 9.60 6.13 -4.39
N VAL A 175 9.56 6.27 -5.72
CA VAL A 175 8.36 6.11 -6.55
C VAL A 175 8.01 4.63 -6.73
N GLN A 176 9.02 3.77 -6.93
CA GLN A 176 8.81 2.31 -6.91
C GLN A 176 8.19 1.89 -5.57
N LEU A 177 8.74 2.37 -4.45
CA LEU A 177 8.18 2.09 -3.13
C LEU A 177 6.80 2.72 -2.92
N ALA A 178 6.51 3.87 -3.54
CA ALA A 178 5.18 4.49 -3.52
C ALA A 178 4.15 3.61 -4.22
N ALA A 179 4.47 3.04 -5.38
CA ALA A 179 3.57 2.12 -6.08
C ALA A 179 3.30 0.85 -5.25
N LEU A 180 4.33 0.30 -4.61
CA LEU A 180 4.18 -0.91 -3.79
C LEU A 180 3.42 -0.64 -2.49
N PHE A 181 3.94 0.25 -1.65
CA PHE A 181 3.39 0.47 -0.31
C PHE A 181 2.20 1.45 -0.33
N GLY A 182 2.01 2.23 -1.38
CA GLY A 182 0.80 3.07 -1.56
C GLY A 182 -0.47 2.24 -1.65
N THR A 183 -0.39 0.97 -2.06
CA THR A 183 -1.51 0.00 -2.02
C THR A 183 -2.13 -0.16 -0.64
N THR A 184 -1.52 0.37 0.43
CA THR A 184 -2.17 0.55 1.73
C THR A 184 -3.53 1.27 1.65
N LEU A 185 -3.73 2.10 0.63
CA LEU A 185 -4.95 2.83 0.31
C LEU A 185 -5.97 2.02 -0.50
N ALA A 186 -5.70 0.75 -0.77
CA ALA A 186 -6.60 -0.14 -1.51
C ALA A 186 -8.06 -0.11 -1.02
N PRO A 187 -8.35 0.04 0.29
CA PRO A 187 -9.74 0.16 0.73
C PRO A 187 -10.51 1.34 0.12
N ILE A 188 -9.84 2.42 -0.28
CA ILE A 188 -10.48 3.55 -0.97
C ILE A 188 -11.01 3.09 -2.33
N ALA A 189 -10.24 2.30 -3.07
CA ALA A 189 -10.67 1.74 -4.35
C ALA A 189 -11.80 0.73 -4.15
N GLY A 190 -11.73 -0.10 -3.11
CA GLY A 190 -12.75 -1.09 -2.79
C GLY A 190 -14.10 -0.48 -2.39
N GLU A 191 -14.11 0.62 -1.64
CA GLU A 191 -15.33 1.26 -1.15
C GLU A 191 -15.92 2.29 -2.13
N PHE A 192 -15.07 3.09 -2.77
CA PHE A 192 -15.47 4.24 -3.58
C PHE A 192 -15.26 4.02 -5.09
N GLY A 193 -14.71 2.87 -5.48
CA GLY A 193 -14.48 2.49 -6.87
C GLY A 193 -13.11 2.89 -7.40
N TRP A 194 -12.81 2.41 -8.61
CA TRP A 194 -11.49 2.50 -9.22
C TRP A 194 -10.98 3.95 -9.39
N ALA A 195 -11.84 4.90 -9.75
CA ALA A 195 -11.44 6.30 -9.95
C ALA A 195 -10.94 6.94 -8.64
N ALA A 196 -11.61 6.67 -7.52
CA ALA A 196 -11.18 7.12 -6.19
C ALA A 196 -9.84 6.49 -5.78
N GLY A 197 -9.66 5.20 -6.09
CA GLY A 197 -8.38 4.52 -5.90
C GLY A 197 -7.24 5.15 -6.71
N MET A 198 -7.48 5.41 -7.99
CA MET A 198 -6.50 6.08 -8.85
C MET A 198 -6.14 7.47 -8.34
N LEU A 199 -7.12 8.26 -7.91
CA LEU A 199 -6.87 9.55 -7.28
C LEU A 199 -6.02 9.41 -6.01
N ALA A 200 -6.34 8.43 -5.15
CA ALA A 200 -5.60 8.19 -3.92
C ALA A 200 -4.14 7.81 -4.19
N GLY A 201 -3.87 6.92 -5.14
CA GLY A 201 -2.51 6.56 -5.56
C GLY A 201 -1.76 7.75 -6.19
N TYR A 202 -2.47 8.53 -7.02
CA TYR A 202 -1.92 9.74 -7.63
C TYR A 202 -1.49 10.77 -6.59
N VAL A 203 -2.33 11.05 -5.59
CA VAL A 203 -1.99 12.01 -4.51
C VAL A 203 -0.90 11.44 -3.60
N HIS A 204 -0.99 10.16 -3.23
CA HIS A 204 0.01 9.48 -2.40
C HIS A 204 1.42 9.56 -2.98
N SER A 205 1.57 9.34 -4.28
CA SER A 205 2.88 9.44 -4.95
C SER A 205 3.52 10.84 -4.83
N SER A 206 2.75 11.91 -4.61
CA SER A 206 3.31 13.22 -4.24
C SER A 206 3.64 13.28 -2.76
N ILE A 207 2.68 12.96 -1.89
CA ILE A 207 2.82 13.14 -0.43
C ILE A 207 4.04 12.39 0.10
N VAL A 208 4.23 11.13 -0.31
CA VAL A 208 5.32 10.28 0.19
C VAL A 208 6.72 10.85 -0.08
N LEU A 209 6.91 11.57 -1.18
CA LEU A 209 8.20 12.16 -1.54
C LEU A 209 8.58 13.33 -0.61
N TYR A 210 7.59 14.02 -0.04
CA TYR A 210 7.83 15.25 0.72
C TYR A 210 7.67 15.08 2.23
N VAL A 211 6.81 14.18 2.71
CA VAL A 211 6.57 14.02 4.16
C VAL A 211 7.75 13.42 4.94
N GLY A 212 8.73 12.86 4.23
CA GLY A 212 9.96 12.32 4.83
C GLY A 212 10.79 13.35 5.61
N VAL A 213 10.60 14.65 5.36
CA VAL A 213 11.27 15.74 6.08
C VAL A 213 10.81 15.85 7.54
N LEU A 214 9.53 15.53 7.80
CA LEU A 214 8.88 15.70 9.10
C LEU A 214 9.49 14.79 10.16
N HIS A 215 9.84 13.57 9.76
CA HIS A 215 10.50 12.59 10.62
C HIS A 215 11.98 12.39 10.26
N ALA A 216 12.57 13.26 9.43
CA ALA A 216 13.99 13.26 9.05
C ALA A 216 14.58 11.88 8.62
N GLY A 217 13.75 10.95 8.15
CA GLY A 217 14.16 9.57 7.83
C GLY A 217 14.18 8.56 8.99
N PHE A 218 13.81 8.93 10.22
CA PHE A 218 13.66 8.00 11.34
C PHE A 218 12.51 6.99 11.17
N ASN A 219 11.46 7.38 10.43
CA ASN A 219 10.38 6.49 10.09
C ASN A 219 10.67 5.75 8.78
N LEU A 220 11.01 4.46 8.88
CA LEU A 220 11.12 3.56 7.72
C LEU A 220 9.76 3.26 7.09
N TYR A 221 8.66 3.49 7.80
CA TYR A 221 7.29 3.29 7.33
C TYR A 221 6.67 4.56 6.71
N ASN A 222 7.49 5.35 6.00
CA ASN A 222 7.09 6.62 5.39
C ASN A 222 5.84 6.48 4.49
N ASN A 223 5.71 5.37 3.77
CA ASN A 223 4.55 5.11 2.92
C ASN A 223 3.24 4.92 3.71
N GLY A 224 3.29 4.27 4.87
CA GLY A 224 2.12 4.14 5.76
C GLY A 224 1.73 5.47 6.39
N PHE A 225 2.72 6.33 6.68
CA PHE A 225 2.50 7.71 7.11
C PHE A 225 1.85 8.58 6.04
N ALA A 226 2.42 8.60 4.84
CA ALA A 226 1.83 9.28 3.70
C ALA A 226 0.41 8.75 3.39
N GLY A 227 0.22 7.43 3.41
CA GLY A 227 -1.09 6.80 3.22
C GLY A 227 -2.14 7.28 4.23
N GLY A 228 -1.79 7.31 5.51
CA GLY A 228 -2.71 7.81 6.54
C GLY A 228 -3.11 9.28 6.33
N LEU A 229 -2.17 10.14 5.94
CA LEU A 229 -2.46 11.54 5.60
C LEU A 229 -3.38 11.67 4.38
N VAL A 230 -3.13 10.88 3.33
CA VAL A 230 -3.97 10.86 2.12
C VAL A 230 -5.39 10.41 2.47
N ALA A 231 -5.54 9.31 3.19
CA ALA A 231 -6.84 8.78 3.59
C ALA A 231 -7.62 9.77 4.49
N ALA A 232 -6.94 10.40 5.46
CA ALA A 232 -7.55 11.38 6.36
C ALA A 232 -8.11 12.61 5.63
N ILE A 233 -7.60 12.95 4.44
CA ILE A 233 -8.05 14.10 3.65
C ILE A 233 -9.05 13.67 2.57
N ILE A 234 -8.70 12.66 1.77
CA ILE A 234 -9.48 12.28 0.58
C ILE A 234 -10.82 11.64 0.97
N VAL A 235 -10.84 10.79 2.00
CA VAL A 235 -12.06 10.06 2.37
C VAL A 235 -13.20 11.01 2.79
N PRO A 236 -13.01 11.98 3.72
CA PRO A 236 -14.06 12.94 4.06
C PRO A 236 -14.56 13.79 2.89
N LEU A 237 -13.66 14.15 1.97
CA LEU A 237 -14.00 14.91 0.77
C LEU A 237 -14.92 14.10 -0.14
N ILE A 238 -14.55 12.85 -0.47
CA ILE A 238 -15.37 11.96 -1.29
C ILE A 238 -16.74 11.75 -0.66
N GLU A 239 -16.81 11.48 0.64
CA GLU A 239 -18.08 11.29 1.35
C GLU A 239 -18.98 12.52 1.27
N THR A 240 -18.40 13.72 1.37
CA THR A 240 -19.15 14.98 1.30
C THR A 240 -19.72 15.22 -0.10
N PHE A 241 -18.97 14.94 -1.16
CA PHE A 241 -19.47 15.06 -2.54
C PHE A 241 -20.59 14.05 -2.83
N ARG A 242 -20.44 12.78 -2.43
CA ARG A 242 -21.50 11.76 -2.59
C ARG A 242 -22.79 12.12 -1.83
N ARG A 243 -22.67 12.75 -0.66
CA ARG A 243 -23.84 13.21 0.11
C ARG A 243 -24.58 14.36 -0.58
N ARG A 244 -23.88 15.23 -1.33
CA ARG A 244 -24.50 16.31 -2.10
C ARG A 244 -25.24 15.79 -3.32
N GLU A 245 -24.64 14.87 -4.08
CA GLU A 245 -25.26 14.23 -5.25
C GLU A 245 -26.54 13.46 -4.90
N ARG A 246 -26.59 12.81 -3.73
CA ARG A 246 -27.81 12.10 -3.26
C ARG A 246 -28.94 13.03 -2.81
N ARG A 247 -28.68 14.34 -2.66
CA ARG A 247 -29.64 15.34 -2.15
C ARG A 247 -30.12 16.31 -3.22
N GLY A 248 -29.48 16.36 -4.40
CA GLY A 248 -29.90 17.16 -5.55
C GLY A 248 -30.59 16.28 -6.58
#